data_AF-A0A946H3I4-F1
#
_entry.id   AF-A0A946H3I4-F1
#
_cell.length_a   1.000
_cell.length_b   1.000
_cell.length_c   1.000
_cell.angle_alpha   90.00
_cell.angle_beta   90.00
_cell.angle_gamma   90.00
#
_symmetry.space_group_name_H-M   'P 1'
#
loop_
_entity.id
_entity.type
_entity.pdbx_description
1 polymer ?
#
loop_
_entity_poly.entity_id
_entity_poly.type
_entity_poly.pdbx_seq_one_letter_code
_entity_poly.pdbx_strand_id
1 'polypeptide(L)'
;MALQRVDADTPIDAIEAIVEADGCVVIENLATDLVARARDELETHIEGAPFGPGNFHGEFAKNVEGLVGKSDAAHQLIIDDTVMALCDRFLRPNCVNYQVNYTGIM
;
A
#
# COMPACT_ATOMS: atom_id res chain seq x y z
N MET A 1 -17.98 -8.05 -13.60
CA MET A 1 -18.24 -6.85 -12.77
C MET A 1 -17.15 -5.85 -13.08
N ALA A 2 -17.49 -4.56 -13.20
CA ALA A 2 -16.47 -3.53 -13.45
C ALA A 2 -15.83 -3.11 -12.13
N LEU A 3 -14.52 -2.85 -12.13
CA LEU A 3 -13.80 -2.36 -10.97
C LEU A 3 -14.28 -0.94 -10.61
N GLN A 4 -14.79 -0.75 -9.40
CA GLN A 4 -15.25 0.55 -8.94
C GLN A 4 -14.08 1.50 -8.65
N ARG A 5 -14.31 2.78 -8.93
CA ARG A 5 -13.33 3.86 -8.79
C ARG A 5 -14.01 5.05 -8.11
N VAL A 6 -13.33 5.67 -7.15
CA VAL A 6 -13.84 6.79 -6.35
C VAL A 6 -12.76 7.85 -6.18
N ASP A 7 -13.17 9.08 -5.87
CA ASP A 7 -12.24 10.19 -5.58
C ASP A 7 -11.68 10.08 -4.16
N ALA A 8 -10.51 10.69 -3.92
CA ALA A 8 -9.82 10.65 -2.63
C ALA A 8 -10.61 11.27 -1.46
N ASP A 9 -11.56 12.16 -1.72
CA ASP A 9 -12.42 12.80 -0.72
C ASP A 9 -13.74 12.04 -0.48
N THR A 10 -13.91 10.89 -1.14
CA THR A 10 -15.08 10.04 -0.95
C THR A 10 -15.19 9.61 0.52
N PRO A 11 -16.37 9.75 1.16
CA PRO A 11 -16.54 9.36 2.55
C PRO A 11 -16.18 7.89 2.80
N ILE A 12 -15.48 7.63 3.91
CA ILE A 12 -14.95 6.29 4.23
C ILE A 12 -16.04 5.21 4.25
N ASP A 13 -17.25 5.53 4.73
CA ASP A 13 -18.37 4.58 4.78
C ASP A 13 -18.82 4.14 3.37
N ALA A 14 -18.71 5.02 2.37
CA ALA A 14 -19.01 4.67 0.98
C ALA A 14 -17.91 3.78 0.39
N ILE A 15 -16.65 4.03 0.72
CA ILE A 15 -15.51 3.20 0.31
C ILE A 15 -15.64 1.80 0.92
N GLU A 16 -15.95 1.72 2.22
CA GLU A 16 -16.16 0.47 2.95
C GLU A 16 -17.26 -0.37 2.30
N ALA A 17 -18.42 0.22 2.00
CA ALA A 17 -19.53 -0.49 1.36
C ALA A 17 -19.15 -1.10 0.00
N ILE A 18 -18.29 -0.42 -0.78
CA ILE A 18 -17.79 -0.95 -2.05
C ILE A 18 -16.87 -2.15 -1.80
N VAL A 19 -15.93 -2.03 -0.85
CA VAL A 19 -15.01 -3.13 -0.53
C VAL A 19 -15.75 -4.34 0.04
N GLU A 20 -16.77 -4.15 0.86
CA GLU A 20 -17.61 -5.25 1.37
C GLU A 20 -18.36 -5.98 0.25
N ALA A 21 -18.90 -5.24 -0.73
CA ALA A 21 -19.65 -5.81 -1.84
C ALA A 21 -18.77 -6.45 -2.92
N ASP A 22 -17.66 -5.80 -3.25
CA ASP A 22 -16.86 -6.08 -4.45
C ASP A 22 -15.50 -6.73 -4.12
N GLY A 23 -15.11 -6.71 -2.85
CA GLY A 23 -13.79 -7.16 -2.37
C GLY A 23 -12.64 -6.22 -2.74
N CYS A 24 -12.88 -5.15 -3.49
CA CYS A 24 -11.86 -4.19 -3.94
C CYS A 24 -12.47 -2.84 -4.38
N VAL A 25 -11.64 -1.80 -4.34
CA VAL A 25 -11.96 -0.44 -4.84
C VAL A 25 -10.68 0.25 -5.29
N VAL A 26 -10.77 1.12 -6.29
CA VAL A 26 -9.70 2.06 -6.64
C VAL A 26 -10.03 3.43 -6.07
N ILE A 27 -9.14 3.96 -5.24
CA ILE A 27 -9.21 5.35 -4.77
C ILE A 27 -8.24 6.16 -5.61
N GLU A 28 -8.79 7.06 -6.43
CA GLU A 28 -8.02 7.86 -7.37
C GLU A 28 -7.27 8.98 -6.67
N ASN A 29 -6.01 9.18 -7.05
CA ASN A 29 -5.19 10.32 -6.62
C ASN A 29 -5.04 10.48 -5.10
N LEU A 30 -5.13 9.39 -4.32
CA LEU A 30 -5.11 9.44 -2.85
C LEU A 30 -3.87 10.15 -2.27
N ALA A 31 -2.69 9.89 -2.84
CA ALA A 31 -1.42 10.35 -2.25
C ALA A 31 -0.36 10.68 -3.32
N THR A 32 -0.73 11.45 -4.34
CA THR A 32 0.13 11.72 -5.52
C THR A 32 1.51 12.25 -5.15
N ASP A 33 1.57 13.19 -4.21
CA ASP A 33 2.82 13.85 -3.81
C ASP A 33 3.72 12.91 -3.00
N LEU A 34 3.13 12.10 -2.13
CA LEU A 34 3.87 11.08 -1.37
C LEU A 34 4.39 9.97 -2.29
N VAL A 35 3.61 9.55 -3.28
CA VAL A 35 4.04 8.55 -4.27
C VAL A 35 5.21 9.08 -5.11
N ALA A 36 5.15 10.34 -5.56
CA ALA A 36 6.25 10.95 -6.29
C ALA A 36 7.54 11.00 -5.45
N ARG A 37 7.43 11.45 -4.20
CA ARG A 37 8.57 11.49 -3.27
C ARG A 37 9.11 10.10 -2.95
N ALA A 38 8.25 9.13 -2.68
CA ALA A 38 8.66 7.75 -2.41
C ALA A 38 9.39 7.15 -3.62
N ARG A 39 8.93 7.44 -4.84
CA ARG A 39 9.63 7.03 -6.07
C ARG A 39 11.06 7.59 -6.11
N ASP A 40 11.22 8.87 -5.84
CA ASP A 40 12.53 9.53 -5.87
C ASP A 40 13.46 9.02 -4.76
N GLU A 41 12.94 8.87 -3.54
CA GLU A 41 13.68 8.32 -2.39
C GLU A 41 14.11 6.86 -2.62
N LEU A 42 13.33 6.08 -3.37
CA LEU A 42 13.58 4.66 -3.62
C LEU A 42 14.32 4.37 -4.94
N GLU A 43 14.55 5.36 -5.81
CA GLU A 43 15.03 5.13 -7.18
C GLU A 43 16.35 4.34 -7.21
N THR A 44 17.37 4.79 -6.46
CA THR A 44 18.66 4.09 -6.36
C THR A 44 18.52 2.68 -5.77
N HIS A 45 17.59 2.48 -4.84
CA HIS A 45 17.32 1.17 -4.26
C HIS A 45 16.67 0.21 -5.25
N ILE A 46 15.74 0.71 -6.07
CA ILE A 46 15.08 -0.06 -7.14
C ILE A 46 16.09 -0.40 -8.25
N GLU A 47 16.93 0.54 -8.64
CA GLU A 47 17.97 0.30 -9.65
C GLU A 47 18.97 -0.77 -9.18
N GLY A 48 19.41 -0.69 -7.92
CA GLY A 48 20.36 -1.63 -7.32
C GLY A 48 19.77 -2.98 -6.92
N ALA A 49 18.44 -3.12 -6.84
CA ALA A 49 17.81 -4.36 -6.42
C ALA A 49 18.04 -5.49 -7.45
N PRO A 50 18.36 -6.72 -6.98
CA PRO A 50 18.46 -7.87 -7.86
C PRO A 50 17.07 -8.26 -8.38
N PHE A 51 17.04 -8.97 -9.51
CA PHE A 51 15.83 -9.65 -9.94
C PHE A 51 15.46 -10.78 -8.97
N GLY A 52 14.16 -11.07 -8.86
CA GLY A 52 13.62 -12.05 -7.95
C GLY A 52 14.15 -13.47 -8.21
N PRO A 53 14.44 -14.25 -7.14
CA PRO A 53 14.83 -15.64 -7.31
C PRO A 53 13.63 -16.50 -7.69
N GLY A 54 13.68 -17.05 -8.90
CA GLY A 54 12.74 -18.05 -9.40
C GLY A 54 11.31 -17.57 -9.60
N ASN A 55 10.43 -18.53 -9.86
CA ASN A 55 9.06 -18.25 -10.32
C ASN A 55 8.16 -17.57 -9.28
N PHE A 56 8.46 -17.71 -7.98
CA PHE A 56 7.61 -17.11 -6.93
C PHE A 56 7.79 -15.60 -6.83
N HIS A 57 9.04 -15.12 -6.85
CA HIS A 57 9.35 -13.69 -6.76
C HIS A 57 9.34 -12.99 -8.13
N GLY A 58 9.35 -13.77 -9.21
CA GLY A 58 9.38 -13.29 -10.59
C GLY A 58 10.80 -12.99 -11.06
N GLU A 59 11.23 -13.70 -12.10
CA GLU A 59 12.59 -13.59 -12.67
C GLU A 59 12.90 -12.21 -13.28
N PHE A 60 11.87 -11.39 -13.51
CA PHE A 60 11.99 -10.05 -14.07
C PHE A 60 11.43 -8.96 -13.15
N ALA A 61 11.07 -9.31 -11.91
CA ALA A 61 10.61 -8.36 -10.92
C ALA A 61 11.75 -7.99 -9.98
N LYS A 62 11.77 -6.73 -9.52
CA LYS A 62 12.66 -6.25 -8.47
C LYS A 62 11.82 -5.93 -7.23
N ASN A 63 12.20 -6.48 -6.09
CA ASN A 63 11.55 -6.22 -4.82
C ASN A 63 12.52 -5.46 -3.91
N VAL A 64 12.12 -4.27 -3.47
CA VAL A 64 12.90 -3.48 -2.50
C VAL A 64 12.31 -3.70 -1.12
N GLU A 65 13.12 -4.25 -0.25
CA GLU A 65 12.74 -4.58 1.12
C GLU A 65 13.07 -3.44 2.09
N GLY A 66 12.65 -3.52 3.35
CA GLY A 66 12.97 -2.52 4.38
C GLY A 66 12.59 -1.08 4.03
N LEU A 67 11.45 -0.88 3.35
CA LEU A 67 11.01 0.43 2.82
C LEU A 67 10.98 1.53 3.88
N VAL A 68 10.50 1.23 5.08
CA VAL A 68 10.40 2.20 6.19
C VAL A 68 11.75 2.81 6.57
N GLY A 69 12.85 2.06 6.42
CA GLY A 69 14.20 2.58 6.68
C GLY A 69 14.85 3.28 5.49
N LYS A 70 14.20 3.28 4.32
CA LYS A 70 14.73 3.82 3.05
C LYS A 70 13.96 5.04 2.54
N SER A 71 12.69 5.16 2.90
CA SER A 71 11.81 6.24 2.43
C SER A 71 10.85 6.68 3.52
N ASP A 72 10.96 7.95 3.91
CA ASP A 72 10.04 8.61 4.84
C ASP A 72 8.65 8.75 4.19
N ALA A 73 8.60 8.97 2.87
CA ALA A 73 7.34 9.04 2.14
C ALA A 73 6.63 7.67 2.09
N ALA A 74 7.35 6.57 1.92
CA ALA A 74 6.78 5.22 2.00
C ALA A 74 6.25 4.92 3.41
N HIS A 75 6.96 5.36 4.46
CA HIS A 75 6.45 5.24 5.82
C HIS A 75 5.13 6.02 6.01
N GLN A 76 5.02 7.25 5.49
CA GLN A 76 3.79 8.03 5.53
C GLN A 76 2.63 7.37 4.77
N LEU A 77 2.89 6.75 3.61
CA LEU A 77 1.88 6.01 2.85
C LEU A 77 1.33 4.80 3.62
N ILE A 78 2.18 4.10 4.38
CA ILE A 78 1.76 2.93 5.19
C ILE A 78 0.76 3.33 6.28
N ILE A 79 0.86 4.55 6.80
CA ILE A 79 0.01 5.07 7.88
C ILE A 79 -0.96 6.15 7.40
N ASP A 80 -1.23 6.23 6.10
CA ASP A 80 -2.20 7.16 5.52
C ASP A 80 -3.57 7.04 6.22
N ASP A 81 -4.22 8.17 6.48
CA ASP A 81 -5.46 8.20 7.27
C ASP A 81 -6.57 7.35 6.64
N THR A 82 -6.67 7.29 5.31
CA THR A 82 -7.64 6.45 4.61
C THR A 82 -7.31 4.98 4.78
N VAL A 83 -6.03 4.62 4.65
CA VAL A 83 -5.55 3.24 4.86
C VAL A 83 -5.82 2.79 6.30
N MET A 84 -5.45 3.61 7.28
CA MET A 84 -5.66 3.31 8.70
C MET A 84 -7.14 3.22 9.06
N ALA A 85 -8.00 4.08 8.50
CA ALA A 85 -9.44 4.01 8.71
C ALA A 85 -10.05 2.72 8.14
N LEU A 86 -9.63 2.28 6.95
CA LEU A 86 -10.07 1.00 6.38
C LEU A 86 -9.56 -0.20 7.21
N CYS A 87 -8.30 -0.19 7.64
CA CYS A 87 -7.77 -1.21 8.55
C CYS A 87 -8.56 -1.26 9.86
N ASP A 88 -8.94 -0.11 10.41
CA ASP A 88 -9.77 -0.03 11.61
C ASP A 88 -11.16 -0.66 11.39
N ARG A 89 -11.79 -0.41 10.24
CA ARG A 89 -13.10 -1.00 9.91
C ARG A 89 -13.03 -2.51 9.72
N PHE A 90 -12.05 -3.00 8.96
CA PHE A 90 -12.01 -4.42 8.59
C PHE A 90 -11.29 -5.32 9.60
N LEU A 91 -10.22 -4.83 10.24
CA LEU A 91 -9.36 -5.67 11.06
C LEU A 91 -9.74 -5.61 12.55
N ARG A 92 -9.95 -4.42 13.12
CA ARG A 92 -10.20 -4.27 14.57
C ARG A 92 -11.39 -5.07 15.11
N PRO A 93 -12.52 -5.25 14.41
CA PRO A 93 -13.60 -6.09 14.93
C PRO A 93 -13.17 -7.54 15.19
N ASN A 94 -12.09 -7.98 14.56
CA ASN A 94 -11.60 -9.35 14.56
C ASN A 94 -10.23 -9.51 15.24
N CYS A 95 -9.63 -8.44 15.76
CA CYS A 95 -8.32 -8.49 16.43
C CYS A 95 -8.17 -7.43 17.53
N VAL A 96 -7.25 -7.66 18.47
CA VAL A 96 -6.93 -6.66 19.50
C VAL A 96 -6.14 -5.50 18.90
N ASN A 97 -5.20 -5.80 18.01
CA ASN A 97 -4.37 -4.86 17.27
C ASN A 97 -3.94 -5.49 15.94
N TYR A 98 -3.57 -4.65 14.97
CA TYR A 98 -2.94 -5.04 13.71
C TYR A 98 -1.61 -4.30 13.54
N GLN A 99 -0.76 -4.83 12.66
CA GLN A 99 0.56 -4.26 12.34
C GLN A 99 0.89 -4.54 10.88
N VAL A 100 1.88 -3.81 10.36
CA VAL A 100 2.43 -4.07 9.03
C VAL A 100 2.95 -5.50 8.98
N ASN A 101 2.57 -6.24 7.93
CA ASN A 101 2.96 -7.64 7.77
C ASN A 101 4.46 -7.78 7.45
N TYR A 102 4.98 -6.94 6.56
CA TYR A 102 6.34 -7.07 6.06
C TYR A 102 7.02 -5.73 5.81
N THR A 103 8.11 -5.50 6.54
CA THR A 103 9.15 -4.50 6.24
C THR A 103 10.53 -5.07 6.53
N GLY A 104 10.65 -6.41 6.50
CA GLY A 104 11.90 -7.12 6.80
C GLY A 104 12.98 -6.85 5.76
N ILE A 105 14.18 -7.35 6.04
CA ILE A 105 15.27 -7.48 5.08
C ILE A 105 15.66 -8.96 5.15
N MET A 106 15.63 -9.67 4.03
CA MET A 106 16.08 -11.05 3.89
C MET A 106 17.55 -11.14 3.52
#